data_AF-A0A354AYJ4-F1
#
_entry.id   AF-A0A354AYJ4-F1
#
_cell.length_a   1.000
_cell.length_b   1.000
_cell.length_c   1.000
_cell.angle_alpha   90.00
_cell.angle_beta   90.00
_cell.angle_gamma   90.00
#
_symmetry.space_group_name_H-M   'P 1'
#
loop_
_entity.id
_entity.type
_entity.pdbx_description
1 polymer ?
#
loop_
_entity_poly.entity_id
_entity_poly.type
_entity_poly.pdbx_seq_one_letter_code
_entity_poly.pdbx_strand_id
1 'polypeptide(L)'
;MTGGSGCDTFVFNSVAEIGLSPGSSDVITDFVSQVDKIDLVNIDANLNVAGDQAFRYIGSAAFTRVAGQLRLADQVLSGDINGDGLADFRLGLTGVSALLSTTDLRL
;
A
#
# COMPACT_ATOMS: atom_id res chain seq x y z
N MET A 1 12.99 3.89 -2.36
CA MET A 1 12.82 4.66 -3.60
C MET A 1 12.49 6.11 -3.28
N THR A 2 12.81 7.02 -4.20
CA THR A 2 12.71 8.47 -4.02
C THR A 2 12.17 9.06 -5.33
N GLY A 3 11.09 9.84 -5.27
CA GLY A 3 10.47 10.45 -6.45
C GLY A 3 11.16 11.76 -6.87
N GLY A 4 11.55 12.55 -5.89
CA GLY A 4 12.16 13.86 -6.06
C GLY A 4 11.13 14.99 -5.92
N SER A 5 11.22 15.98 -6.81
CA SER A 5 10.27 17.10 -6.84
C SER A 5 9.26 16.87 -7.95
N GLY A 6 7.99 17.15 -7.67
CA GLY A 6 6.92 17.04 -8.66
C GLY A 6 5.72 16.32 -8.07
N CYS A 7 4.86 15.81 -8.96
CA CYS A 7 3.78 14.90 -8.62
C CYS A 7 4.17 13.51 -9.09
N ASP A 8 4.75 12.71 -8.20
CA ASP A 8 5.29 11.41 -8.55
C ASP A 8 4.25 10.30 -8.39
N THR A 9 4.39 9.23 -9.16
CA THR A 9 3.56 8.02 -9.01
C THR A 9 4.46 6.82 -8.81
N PHE A 10 4.33 6.19 -7.65
CA PHE A 10 5.05 4.98 -7.28
C PHE A 10 4.18 3.77 -7.64
N VAL A 11 4.58 3.03 -8.67
CA VAL A 11 3.82 1.91 -9.24
C VAL A 11 4.38 0.59 -8.72
N PHE A 12 3.50 -0.30 -8.26
CA PHE A 12 3.85 -1.65 -7.83
C PHE A 12 3.01 -2.68 -8.59
N ASN A 13 3.65 -3.76 -9.04
CA ASN A 13 3.02 -4.77 -9.87
C ASN A 13 2.77 -6.09 -9.13
N SER A 14 3.36 -6.28 -7.95
CA SER A 14 3.08 -7.45 -7.12
C SER A 14 3.43 -7.21 -5.65
N VAL A 15 2.79 -7.96 -4.76
CA VAL A 15 3.16 -7.97 -3.32
C VAL A 15 4.59 -8.49 -3.09
N ALA A 16 5.10 -9.35 -3.98
CA ALA A 16 6.45 -9.88 -3.91
C ALA A 16 7.52 -8.84 -4.27
N GLU A 17 7.21 -7.91 -5.18
CA GLU A 17 8.05 -6.74 -5.48
C GLU A 17 8.18 -5.83 -4.27
N ILE A 18 7.05 -5.56 -3.60
CA ILE A 18 7.04 -4.70 -2.40
C ILE A 18 7.76 -5.37 -1.23
N GLY A 19 7.51 -6.66 -0.98
CA GLY A 19 8.07 -7.38 0.16
C GLY A 19 7.30 -7.23 1.47
N LEU A 20 7.59 -8.11 2.44
CA LEU A 20 6.89 -8.21 3.72
C LEU A 20 7.80 -8.04 4.94
N SER A 21 9.09 -8.36 4.81
CA SER A 21 10.02 -8.37 5.95
C SER A 21 10.76 -7.05 6.11
N PRO A 22 11.08 -6.62 7.33
CA PRO A 22 11.99 -5.50 7.55
C PRO A 22 13.31 -5.74 6.81
N GLY A 23 13.67 -4.82 5.91
CA GLY A 23 14.88 -4.91 5.07
C GLY A 23 14.69 -5.54 3.70
N SER A 24 13.55 -6.19 3.43
CA SER A 24 13.13 -6.56 2.07
C SER A 24 11.88 -5.82 1.60
N SER A 25 11.17 -5.14 2.50
CA SER A 25 10.09 -4.24 2.19
C SER A 25 10.59 -2.95 1.54
N ASP A 26 9.95 -2.51 0.47
CA ASP A 26 10.19 -1.21 -0.14
C ASP A 26 9.84 -0.06 0.82
N VAL A 27 10.57 1.04 0.64
CA VAL A 27 10.36 2.29 1.39
C VAL A 27 10.37 3.46 0.41
N ILE A 28 9.30 4.24 0.37
CA ILE A 28 9.28 5.54 -0.33
C ILE A 28 9.79 6.60 0.64
N THR A 29 10.85 7.31 0.25
CA THR A 29 11.59 8.13 1.22
C THR A 29 11.09 9.56 1.37
N ASP A 30 10.34 10.04 0.38
CA ASP A 30 9.98 11.44 0.17
C ASP A 30 8.52 11.63 -0.22
N PHE A 31 7.64 10.72 0.21
CA PHE A 31 6.23 10.75 -0.19
C PHE A 31 5.50 12.01 0.32
N VAL A 32 4.87 12.74 -0.59
CA VAL A 32 4.07 13.93 -0.31
C VAL A 32 2.59 13.65 -0.54
N SER A 33 1.83 13.55 0.55
CA SER A 33 0.38 13.38 0.50
C SER A 33 -0.30 14.51 -0.31
N GLN A 34 -1.37 14.15 -1.04
CA GLN A 34 -2.12 14.98 -1.98
C GLN A 34 -1.37 15.43 -3.24
N VAL A 35 -0.06 15.20 -3.31
CA VAL A 35 0.78 15.52 -4.47
C VAL A 35 1.15 14.24 -5.21
N ASP A 36 1.78 13.31 -4.48
CA ASP A 36 2.19 12.02 -5.02
C ASP A 36 1.06 10.99 -4.99
N LYS A 37 1.28 9.89 -5.71
CA LYS A 37 0.38 8.74 -5.77
C LYS A 37 1.12 7.44 -5.53
N ILE A 38 0.44 6.52 -4.84
CA ILE A 38 0.82 5.11 -4.78
C ILE A 38 -0.18 4.36 -5.66
N ASP A 39 0.34 3.64 -6.64
CA ASP A 39 -0.44 2.89 -7.62
C ASP A 39 -0.29 1.39 -7.38
N LEU A 40 -1.41 0.76 -7.00
CA LEU A 40 -1.53 -0.66 -6.69
C LEU A 40 -2.51 -1.36 -7.64
N VAL A 41 -2.95 -0.71 -8.73
CA VAL A 41 -4.00 -1.25 -9.63
C VAL A 41 -3.62 -2.57 -10.31
N ASN A 42 -2.33 -2.91 -10.33
CA ASN A 42 -1.82 -4.14 -10.93
C ASN A 42 -1.71 -5.31 -9.93
N ILE A 43 -2.11 -5.10 -8.68
CA ILE A 43 -2.04 -6.11 -7.63
C ILE A 43 -3.45 -6.60 -7.33
N ASP A 44 -3.70 -7.87 -7.61
CA ASP A 44 -4.94 -8.52 -7.22
C ASP A 44 -5.05 -8.56 -5.69
N ALA A 45 -6.02 -7.81 -5.16
CA ALA A 45 -6.23 -7.67 -3.75
C ALA A 45 -6.91 -8.89 -3.12
N ASN A 46 -7.39 -9.88 -3.89
CA ASN A 46 -8.05 -11.06 -3.31
C ASN A 46 -7.78 -12.36 -4.08
N LEU A 47 -6.77 -13.10 -3.64
CA LEU A 47 -6.36 -14.36 -4.27
C LEU A 47 -7.41 -15.50 -4.18
N ASN A 48 -8.47 -15.32 -3.40
CA ASN A 48 -9.53 -16.32 -3.24
C ASN A 48 -10.64 -16.19 -4.29
N VAL A 49 -10.61 -15.14 -5.11
CA VAL A 49 -11.61 -14.87 -6.14
C VAL A 49 -10.90 -14.71 -7.49
N ALA A 50 -11.52 -15.19 -8.56
CA ALA A 50 -10.94 -15.06 -9.89
C ALA A 50 -11.10 -13.63 -10.42
N GLY A 51 -10.04 -13.10 -11.04
CA GLY A 51 -10.02 -11.77 -11.65
C GLY A 51 -8.93 -10.91 -11.02
N ASP A 52 -9.09 -9.60 -11.14
CA ASP A 52 -8.22 -8.61 -10.51
C ASP A 52 -9.09 -7.72 -9.60
N GLN A 53 -8.91 -7.84 -8.28
CA GLN A 53 -9.72 -7.11 -7.31
C GLN A 53 -9.00 -5.88 -6.81
N ALA A 54 -9.71 -4.76 -6.75
CA ALA A 54 -9.23 -3.53 -6.14
C ALA A 54 -9.12 -3.66 -4.62
N PHE A 55 -8.10 -3.03 -4.04
CA PHE A 55 -8.00 -2.88 -2.58
C PHE A 55 -9.09 -1.94 -2.04
N ARG A 56 -9.47 -2.18 -0.79
CA ARG A 56 -10.29 -1.29 0.02
C ARG A 56 -9.46 -0.69 1.14
N TYR A 57 -9.23 0.61 1.06
CA TYR A 57 -8.56 1.34 2.14
C TYR A 57 -9.46 1.48 3.37
N ILE A 58 -8.98 0.99 4.51
CA ILE A 58 -9.70 1.00 5.80
C ILE A 58 -9.10 1.99 6.81
N GLY A 59 -8.23 2.90 6.35
CA GLY A 59 -7.52 3.84 7.23
C GLY A 59 -6.54 3.11 8.14
N SER A 60 -6.54 3.43 9.43
CA SER A 60 -5.66 2.81 10.43
C SER A 60 -6.27 1.60 11.15
N ALA A 61 -7.52 1.24 10.84
CA ALA A 61 -8.20 0.09 11.44
C ALA A 61 -7.40 -1.21 11.25
N ALA A 62 -7.49 -2.12 12.22
CA ALA A 62 -6.90 -3.45 12.10
C ALA A 62 -7.60 -4.26 11.00
N PHE A 63 -6.88 -5.20 10.38
CA PHE A 63 -7.46 -6.14 9.45
C PHE A 63 -8.55 -6.97 10.13
N THR A 64 -9.59 -7.30 9.37
CA THR A 64 -10.77 -8.02 9.85
C THR A 64 -10.86 -9.42 9.27
N ARG A 65 -9.75 -10.01 8.83
CA ARG A 65 -9.69 -11.30 8.12
C ARG A 65 -10.55 -11.31 6.86
N VAL A 66 -10.40 -10.25 6.08
CA VAL A 66 -11.09 -10.06 4.80
C VAL A 66 -10.01 -9.65 3.80
N ALA A 67 -9.80 -10.50 2.80
CA ALA A 67 -8.89 -10.20 1.70
C ALA A 67 -9.28 -8.89 1.01
N GLY A 68 -8.27 -8.18 0.54
CA GLY A 68 -8.35 -6.90 -0.15
C GLY A 68 -8.40 -5.71 0.78
N GLN A 69 -8.11 -5.86 2.07
CA GLN A 69 -7.99 -4.72 2.96
C GLN A 69 -6.61 -4.07 2.84
N LEU A 70 -6.60 -2.74 2.79
CA LEU A 70 -5.40 -1.92 2.78
C LEU A 70 -5.45 -0.95 3.96
N ARG A 71 -4.38 -0.84 4.74
CA ARG A 71 -4.33 0.02 5.93
C ARG A 71 -3.02 0.78 6.03
N LEU A 72 -3.06 1.94 6.67
CA LEU A 72 -1.87 2.71 7.04
C LEU A 72 -1.81 2.88 8.55
N ALA A 73 -0.73 2.39 9.15
CA ALA A 73 -0.42 2.61 10.55
C ALA A 73 1.09 2.80 10.71
N ASP A 74 1.50 3.74 11.57
CA ASP A 74 2.91 4.00 11.88
C ASP A 74 3.80 4.17 10.62
N GLN A 75 3.28 4.92 9.63
CA GLN A 75 3.94 5.18 8.35
C GLN A 75 4.18 3.93 7.47
N VAL A 76 3.47 2.84 7.73
CA VAL A 76 3.53 1.61 6.92
C VAL A 76 2.18 1.33 6.28
N LEU A 77 2.14 1.40 4.95
CA LEU A 77 0.99 0.97 4.16
C LEU A 77 1.08 -0.56 4.01
N SER A 78 0.06 -1.28 4.45
CA SER A 78 0.03 -2.74 4.46
C SER A 78 -1.25 -3.24 3.81
N GLY A 79 -1.16 -4.33 3.04
CA GLY A 79 -2.33 -5.02 2.49
C GLY A 79 -2.42 -6.48 2.93
N ASP A 80 -3.64 -6.97 3.07
CA ASP A 80 -4.01 -8.38 3.29
C ASP A 80 -4.74 -8.86 2.03
N ILE A 81 -4.12 -9.74 1.24
CA ILE A 81 -4.66 -10.28 -0.02
C ILE A 81 -5.20 -11.70 0.10
N ASN A 82 -4.88 -12.39 1.20
CA ASN A 82 -5.27 -13.77 1.42
C ASN A 82 -6.42 -13.92 2.44
N GLY A 83 -6.68 -12.89 3.25
CA GLY A 83 -7.76 -12.80 4.23
C GLY A 83 -7.44 -13.38 5.61
N ASP A 84 -6.19 -13.64 5.96
CA ASP A 84 -5.79 -14.18 7.25
C ASP A 84 -5.74 -13.14 8.38
N GLY A 85 -5.88 -11.85 8.05
CA GLY A 85 -5.80 -10.73 8.97
C GLY A 85 -4.38 -10.29 9.30
N LEU A 86 -3.39 -10.78 8.56
CA LEU A 86 -2.00 -10.36 8.60
C LEU A 86 -1.66 -9.58 7.33
N ALA A 87 -0.57 -8.82 7.39
CA ALA A 87 -0.07 -8.15 6.19
C ALA A 87 0.61 -9.18 5.28
N ASP A 88 0.30 -9.14 3.99
CA ASP A 88 0.97 -9.88 2.93
C ASP A 88 2.09 -9.04 2.26
N PHE A 89 2.02 -7.72 2.37
CA PHE A 89 3.11 -6.80 2.06
C PHE A 89 3.14 -5.59 2.99
N ARG A 90 4.28 -4.90 3.02
CA ARG A 90 4.47 -3.66 3.77
C ARG A 90 5.27 -2.67 2.94
N LEU A 91 4.74 -1.46 2.77
CA LEU A 91 5.41 -0.34 2.11
C LEU A 91 5.63 0.76 3.13
N GLY A 92 6.90 1.02 3.46
CA GLY A 92 7.27 2.11 4.36
C GLY A 92 7.16 3.46 3.65
N LEU A 93 6.66 4.48 4.33
CA LEU A 93 6.55 5.84 3.81
C LEU A 93 7.25 6.81 4.76
N THR A 94 8.45 7.27 4.42
CA THR A 94 9.13 8.32 5.19
C THR A 94 8.91 9.69 4.57
N GLY A 95 9.12 10.74 5.36
CA GLY A 95 8.85 12.13 4.93
C GLY A 95 7.39 12.56 5.05
N VAL A 96 6.51 11.64 5.44
CA VAL A 96 5.07 11.92 5.55
C VAL A 96 4.77 12.62 6.87
N SER A 97 4.56 13.93 6.80
CA SER A 97 4.14 14.75 7.97
C SER A 97 2.62 14.74 8.17
N ALA A 98 1.86 14.28 7.17
CA ALA A 98 0.41 14.35 7.10
C ALA A 98 -0.24 12.95 7.00
N LEU A 99 -1.50 12.84 7.39
CA LEU A 99 -2.27 11.61 7.16
C LEU A 99 -2.47 11.40 5.66
N LEU A 100 -2.27 10.18 5.20
CA LEU A 100 -2.48 9.77 3.81
C LEU A 100 -3.97 9.91 3.46
N SER A 101 -4.25 10.56 2.34
CA SER A 101 -5.60 10.78 1.82
C SER A 101 -6.02 9.62 0.93
N THR A 102 -7.32 9.29 0.85
CA THR A 102 -7.82 8.30 -0.13
C THR A 102 -7.49 8.70 -1.57
N THR A 103 -7.34 10.00 -1.84
CA THR A 103 -6.93 10.53 -3.15
C THR A 103 -5.48 10.22 -3.49
N ASP A 104 -4.67 9.74 -2.54
CA ASP A 104 -3.26 9.41 -2.73
C ASP A 104 -3.07 8.01 -3.31
N LEU A 105 -4.14 7.23 -3.37
CA LEU A 105 -4.12 5.82 -3.75
C LEU A 105 -4.82 5.62 -5.09
N ARG A 106 -4.20 4.84 -5.97
CA ARG A 106 -4.86 4.25 -7.15
C ARG A 106 -5.01 2.76 -6.87
N LEU A 107 -6.27 2.33 -6.67
CA LEU A 107 -6.66 0.98 -6.25
C LEU A 107 -7.59 0.37 -7.29
#